data_AF-A0A8C2DKL2-F1
#
_entry.id   AF-A0A8C2DKL2-F1
#
_cell.length_a   1.000
_cell.length_b   1.000
_cell.length_c   1.000
_cell.angle_alpha   90.00
_cell.angle_beta   90.00
_cell.angle_gamma   90.00
#
_symmetry.space_group_name_H-M   'P 1'
#
loop_
_entity.id
_entity.type
_entity.pdbx_description
1 polymer ?
#
loop_
_entity_poly.entity_id
_entity_poly.type
_entity_poly.pdbx_seq_one_letter_code
_entity_poly.pdbx_strand_id
1 'polypeptide(L)'
;PDGERAVFCKGKTGDIDVHPTEKALVVYYEVEASILRETCNARHEEKKYIQLRSLNASTDISALARKVVEECKVIHPSKLVEVEHLPLYLQNREKPSSKCKNLFKTYFPIILEKIRGSTPILHLAHIPDNLEELLHNEIALGALARVLREDWKHSVELATTIIYLLLFSQFHGLITHYKIGTLCMNIIEHELKKYDLWQDELEKKSKAYIFFRLRKEHEKTLKKYQSFLVKQEQLLRVAFYLLLNLSEDTRTELKMRNKNIVHLLVKSLERENQELLVLVVSFLKKLSSFLENKNEMAEMDAVEKLTYLVPCEHENLMNVTLRLLHNLSFDMGLRGKMVHVGLLPKLTDLLGNSLLTFILMRLDHPSTVIELHFWVCEQLMQMLFEHGKERIDTELISFCINLAAYKTNAQIICEGNGLKMLMKRALKLKDPLLMKMIRDLSQHDGPLQQLFIDYVGDLAAHIKREGDEEFVIECLVTMANLTIPVLDWELLLKEYAPTFVINFIN
;
A
#
# COMPACT_ATOMS: atom_id res chain seq x y z
N PRO A 1 -45.48 38.71 7.91
CA PRO A 1 -45.23 38.90 6.46
C PRO A 1 -43.79 38.46 6.13
N ASP A 2 -43.50 37.30 5.57
CA ASP A 2 -44.29 36.21 5.02
C ASP A 2 -43.57 34.91 5.39
N GLY A 3 -44.33 33.85 5.71
CA GLY A 3 -43.75 32.55 5.99
C GLY A 3 -43.14 31.97 4.71
N GLU A 4 -41.82 31.78 4.72
CA GLU A 4 -41.10 31.06 3.68
C GLU A 4 -41.60 29.61 3.64
N ARG A 5 -42.54 29.33 2.74
CA ARG A 5 -43.03 27.99 2.47
C ARG A 5 -42.01 27.27 1.58
N ALA A 6 -41.21 26.39 2.16
CA ALA A 6 -40.50 25.36 1.42
C ALA A 6 -41.54 24.46 0.72
N VAL A 7 -41.44 24.33 -0.60
CA VAL A 7 -42.30 23.43 -1.39
C VAL A 7 -41.50 22.13 -1.60
N PHE A 8 -41.90 21.07 -0.93
CA PHE A 8 -41.35 19.73 -1.13
C PHE A 8 -42.03 19.07 -2.33
N CYS A 9 -41.28 18.80 -3.41
CA CYS A 9 -41.82 18.16 -4.61
C CYS A 9 -41.23 16.75 -4.80
N LYS A 10 -42.15 15.77 -4.92
CA LYS A 10 -42.02 14.36 -5.36
C LYS A 10 -40.65 13.68 -5.20
N GLY A 11 -40.54 12.84 -4.18
CA GLY A 11 -39.43 11.90 -4.06
C GLY A 11 -39.50 10.72 -5.02
N LYS A 12 -38.35 10.29 -5.54
CA LYS A 12 -38.20 9.04 -6.29
C LYS A 12 -38.05 7.88 -5.31
N THR A 13 -38.79 6.78 -5.55
CA THR A 13 -38.65 5.55 -4.78
C THR A 13 -37.25 4.95 -5.01
N GLY A 14 -36.48 4.76 -3.95
CA GLY A 14 -35.26 3.95 -3.93
C GLY A 14 -35.58 2.47 -3.65
N ASP A 15 -34.65 1.76 -3.02
CA ASP A 15 -34.83 0.34 -2.68
C ASP A 15 -35.88 0.12 -1.57
N ILE A 16 -36.51 -1.07 -1.57
CA ILE A 16 -37.47 -1.49 -0.55
C ILE A 16 -36.97 -2.76 0.11
N ASP A 17 -36.76 -2.70 1.43
CA ASP A 17 -36.21 -3.79 2.22
C ASP A 17 -37.15 -4.23 3.35
N VAL A 18 -36.86 -5.39 3.94
CA VAL A 18 -37.55 -5.88 5.15
C VAL A 18 -36.88 -5.37 6.41
N HIS A 19 -37.67 -4.98 7.41
CA HIS A 19 -37.14 -4.57 8.69
C HIS A 19 -36.40 -5.74 9.36
N PRO A 20 -35.17 -5.54 9.88
CA PRO A 20 -34.33 -6.61 10.39
C PRO A 20 -34.83 -7.25 11.67
N THR A 21 -35.96 -6.84 12.26
CA THR A 21 -36.55 -7.47 13.46
C THR A 21 -38.08 -7.43 13.56
N GLU A 22 -38.74 -6.56 12.80
CA GLU A 22 -40.19 -6.33 12.90
C GLU A 22 -40.88 -6.80 11.63
N LYS A 23 -42.20 -7.02 11.71
CA LYS A 23 -43.04 -7.23 10.52
C LYS A 23 -43.30 -5.87 9.87
N ALA A 24 -42.27 -5.31 9.26
CA ALA A 24 -42.32 -3.99 8.63
C ALA A 24 -41.41 -3.94 7.39
N LEU A 25 -41.72 -3.03 6.48
CA LEU A 25 -40.89 -2.71 5.32
C LEU A 25 -40.17 -1.38 5.55
N VAL A 26 -38.96 -1.25 5.02
CA VAL A 26 -38.15 -0.04 5.01
C VAL A 26 -38.06 0.44 3.56
N VAL A 27 -38.66 1.58 3.28
CA VAL A 27 -38.63 2.20 1.95
C VAL A 27 -37.61 3.32 1.96
N TYR A 28 -36.59 3.22 1.11
CA TYR A 28 -35.63 4.30 0.88
C TYR A 28 -36.18 5.22 -0.21
N TYR A 29 -36.06 6.53 -0.03
CA TYR A 29 -36.50 7.50 -1.03
C TYR A 29 -35.67 8.77 -0.99
N GLU A 30 -35.47 9.37 -2.16
CA GLU A 30 -34.79 10.66 -2.27
C GLU A 30 -35.82 11.78 -2.15
N VAL A 31 -35.49 12.83 -1.40
CA VAL A 31 -36.25 14.08 -1.35
C VAL A 31 -35.41 15.19 -1.98
N GLU A 32 -35.95 15.84 -3.01
CA GLU A 32 -35.40 17.09 -3.54
C GLU A 32 -36.12 18.27 -2.86
N ALA A 33 -35.35 19.13 -2.21
CA ALA A 33 -35.84 20.38 -1.63
C ALA A 33 -35.41 21.55 -2.54
N SER A 34 -36.38 22.27 -3.10
CA SER A 34 -36.14 23.48 -3.88
C SER A 34 -36.50 24.72 -3.06
N ILE A 35 -35.52 25.55 -2.72
CA ILE A 35 -35.73 26.86 -2.08
C ILE A 35 -35.91 27.90 -3.21
N LEU A 36 -37.01 28.64 -3.17
CA LEU A 36 -37.34 29.70 -4.13
C LEU A 36 -36.44 30.92 -3.94
N ARG A 37 -35.14 30.83 -4.32
CA ARG A 37 -34.33 31.91 -4.90
C ARG A 37 -32.85 31.61 -5.17
N GLU A 38 -32.31 30.44 -4.81
CA GLU A 38 -30.92 30.08 -5.16
C GLU A 38 -30.86 28.65 -5.70
N THR A 39 -30.12 28.44 -6.79
CA THR A 39 -29.95 27.13 -7.44
C THR A 39 -29.06 26.21 -6.62
N CYS A 40 -29.58 25.71 -5.50
CA CYS A 40 -28.98 24.66 -4.68
C CYS A 40 -29.92 23.45 -4.63
N ASN A 41 -29.66 22.44 -5.46
CA ASN A 41 -30.35 21.16 -5.40
C ASN A 41 -29.64 20.24 -4.40
N ALA A 42 -30.05 20.26 -3.13
CA ALA A 42 -29.62 19.26 -2.16
C ALA A 42 -30.50 18.01 -2.30
N ARG A 43 -29.87 16.85 -2.56
CA ARG A 43 -30.54 15.54 -2.56
C ARG A 43 -30.28 14.85 -1.23
N HIS A 44 -31.36 14.50 -0.52
CA HIS A 44 -31.27 13.78 0.74
C HIS A 44 -31.99 12.43 0.63
N GLU A 45 -31.32 11.35 1.03
CA GLU A 45 -31.93 10.03 1.18
C GLU A 45 -32.64 9.93 2.54
N GLU A 46 -33.96 9.72 2.51
CA GLU A 46 -34.80 9.44 3.67
C GLU A 46 -35.31 7.99 3.68
N LYS A 47 -35.81 7.56 4.84
CA LYS A 47 -36.34 6.21 5.05
C LYS A 47 -37.73 6.27 5.69
N LYS A 48 -38.68 5.52 5.14
CA LYS A 48 -40.03 5.35 5.69
C LYS A 48 -40.27 3.92 6.12
N TYR A 49 -40.79 3.74 7.33
CA TYR A 49 -41.13 2.44 7.90
C TYR A 49 -42.62 2.16 7.74
N ILE A 50 -42.96 1.02 7.12
CA ILE A 50 -44.34 0.58 6.90
C ILE A 50 -44.59 -0.66 7.74
N GLN A 51 -45.44 -0.53 8.76
CA GLN A 51 -45.71 -1.63 9.69
C GLN A 51 -46.83 -2.55 9.17
N LEU A 52 -46.52 -3.81 8.94
CA LEU A 52 -47.44 -4.82 8.42
C LEU A 52 -48.22 -5.47 9.57
N ARG A 53 -49.12 -4.70 10.19
CA ARG A 53 -49.86 -5.10 11.41
C ARG A 53 -50.73 -6.35 11.21
N SER A 54 -51.25 -6.54 9.99
CA SER A 54 -52.11 -7.67 9.63
C SER A 54 -51.34 -8.94 9.23
N LEU A 55 -50.01 -8.89 9.10
CA LEU A 55 -49.22 -10.01 8.58
C LEU A 55 -49.17 -11.18 9.60
N ASN A 56 -49.78 -12.30 9.24
CA ASN A 56 -49.86 -13.55 9.98
C ASN A 56 -49.77 -14.76 9.01
N ALA A 57 -49.84 -15.99 9.54
CA ALA A 57 -49.65 -17.21 8.74
C ALA A 57 -50.73 -17.45 7.66
N SER A 58 -51.88 -16.77 7.76
CA SER A 58 -53.02 -16.90 6.84
C SER A 58 -53.29 -15.61 6.07
N THR A 59 -52.33 -14.68 6.00
CA THR A 59 -52.51 -13.40 5.31
C THR A 59 -52.35 -13.57 3.80
N ASP A 60 -53.29 -13.03 3.03
CA ASP A 60 -53.13 -12.87 1.58
C ASP A 60 -52.07 -11.79 1.29
N ILE A 61 -50.90 -12.25 0.84
CA ILE A 61 -49.73 -11.42 0.56
C ILE A 61 -49.98 -10.48 -0.62
N SER A 62 -50.69 -10.93 -1.65
CA SER A 62 -50.99 -10.13 -2.84
C SER A 62 -52.01 -9.02 -2.54
N ALA A 63 -52.98 -9.29 -1.66
CA ALA A 63 -53.87 -8.23 -1.17
C ALA A 63 -53.12 -7.22 -0.28
N LEU A 64 -52.22 -7.68 0.59
CA LEU A 64 -51.45 -6.82 1.48
C LEU A 64 -50.46 -5.93 0.71
N ALA A 65 -49.76 -6.47 -0.29
CA ALA A 65 -48.81 -5.72 -1.11
C ALA A 65 -49.49 -4.61 -1.93
N ARG A 66 -50.65 -4.91 -2.54
CA ARG A 66 -51.47 -3.89 -3.23
C ARG A 66 -51.86 -2.76 -2.30
N LYS A 67 -52.34 -3.09 -1.10
CA LYS A 67 -52.69 -2.09 -0.08
C LYS A 67 -51.49 -1.23 0.33
N VAL A 68 -50.31 -1.82 0.50
CA VAL A 68 -49.09 -1.09 0.87
C VAL A 68 -48.66 -0.10 -0.23
N VAL A 69 -48.74 -0.51 -1.50
CA VAL A 69 -48.42 0.34 -2.65
C VAL A 69 -49.46 1.47 -2.81
N GLU A 70 -50.74 1.18 -2.60
CA GLU A 70 -51.81 2.18 -2.67
C GLU A 70 -51.73 3.21 -1.53
N GLU A 71 -51.43 2.79 -0.31
CA GLU A 71 -51.36 3.68 0.86
C GLU A 71 -50.03 4.47 0.95
N CYS A 72 -48.95 3.96 0.33
CA CYS A 72 -47.64 4.61 0.38
C CYS A 72 -47.31 5.35 -0.91
N LYS A 73 -47.61 6.66 -0.95
CA LYS A 73 -47.30 7.57 -2.07
C LYS A 73 -45.83 7.63 -2.51
N VAL A 74 -44.92 7.11 -1.69
CA VAL A 74 -43.48 7.07 -1.95
C VAL A 74 -43.09 5.84 -2.77
N ILE A 75 -43.93 4.78 -2.81
CA ILE A 75 -43.66 3.56 -3.58
C ILE A 75 -44.31 3.68 -4.96
N HIS A 76 -43.52 3.58 -6.03
CA HIS A 76 -44.06 3.59 -7.38
C HIS A 76 -44.82 2.29 -7.70
N PRO A 77 -45.99 2.33 -8.39
CA PRO A 77 -46.79 1.14 -8.70
C PRO A 77 -46.05 0.02 -9.44
N SER A 78 -45.01 0.35 -10.21
CA SER A 78 -44.17 -0.64 -10.89
C SER A 78 -43.39 -1.56 -9.95
N LYS A 79 -43.26 -1.20 -8.66
CA LYS A 79 -42.56 -1.98 -7.64
C LYS A 79 -43.47 -2.99 -6.93
N LEU A 80 -44.72 -3.19 -7.38
CA LEU A 80 -45.68 -4.10 -6.74
C LEU A 80 -45.15 -5.53 -6.58
N VAL A 81 -44.51 -6.08 -7.63
CA VAL A 81 -43.94 -7.44 -7.61
C VAL A 81 -42.85 -7.55 -6.55
N GLU A 82 -41.99 -6.53 -6.42
CA GLU A 82 -40.95 -6.47 -5.41
C GLU A 82 -41.55 -6.43 -3.99
N VAL A 83 -42.59 -5.59 -3.79
CA VAL A 83 -43.31 -5.49 -2.52
C VAL A 83 -44.07 -6.78 -2.18
N GLU A 84 -44.51 -7.60 -3.13
CA GLU A 84 -45.15 -8.89 -2.85
C GLU A 84 -44.19 -9.92 -2.24
N HIS A 85 -42.91 -9.91 -2.65
CA HIS A 85 -41.94 -10.90 -2.14
C HIS A 85 -41.49 -10.62 -0.69
N LEU A 86 -41.57 -9.38 -0.22
CA LEU A 86 -41.03 -8.98 1.09
C LEU A 86 -41.91 -9.44 2.29
N PRO A 87 -43.26 -9.32 2.28
CA PRO A 87 -44.13 -9.88 3.31
C PRO A 87 -44.05 -11.42 3.37
N LEU A 88 -43.91 -12.10 2.23
CA LEU A 88 -43.72 -13.55 2.17
C LEU A 88 -42.44 -13.97 2.92
N TYR A 89 -41.35 -13.23 2.71
CA TYR A 89 -40.11 -13.45 3.46
C TYR A 89 -40.30 -13.20 4.95
N LEU A 90 -40.98 -12.12 5.35
CA LEU A 90 -41.25 -11.80 6.76
C LEU A 90 -42.15 -12.82 7.47
N GLN A 91 -43.03 -13.51 6.73
CA GLN A 91 -43.91 -14.56 7.26
C GLN A 91 -43.13 -15.83 7.61
N ASN A 92 -42.14 -16.20 6.78
CA ASN A 92 -41.35 -17.43 6.91
C ASN A 92 -40.05 -17.25 7.71
N ARG A 93 -39.79 -16.03 8.18
CA ARG A 93 -38.56 -15.70 8.90
C ARG A 93 -38.58 -16.22 10.35
N GLU A 94 -37.56 -16.98 10.72
CA GLU A 94 -37.35 -17.40 12.12
C GLU A 94 -37.22 -16.20 13.06
N LYS A 95 -37.95 -16.25 14.19
CA LYS A 95 -37.97 -15.16 15.17
C LYS A 95 -36.60 -15.09 15.87
N PRO A 96 -35.85 -13.97 15.79
CA PRO A 96 -34.64 -13.82 16.60
C PRO A 96 -34.98 -13.81 18.10
N SER A 97 -34.04 -14.27 18.94
CA SER A 97 -34.22 -14.39 20.39
C SER A 97 -34.68 -13.06 21.02
N SER A 98 -35.47 -13.15 22.09
CA SER A 98 -36.04 -11.98 22.80
C SER A 98 -34.98 -10.96 23.23
N LYS A 99 -33.78 -11.44 23.59
CA LYS A 99 -32.63 -10.60 23.95
C LYS A 99 -32.07 -9.81 22.76
N CYS A 100 -31.97 -10.42 21.58
CA CYS A 100 -31.57 -9.73 20.34
C CYS A 100 -32.62 -8.72 19.87
N LYS A 101 -33.91 -9.04 19.98
CA LYS A 101 -34.99 -8.11 19.58
C LYS A 101 -34.99 -6.83 20.41
N ASN A 102 -34.83 -6.95 21.72
CA ASN A 102 -34.82 -5.78 22.61
C ASN A 102 -33.55 -4.94 22.39
N LEU A 103 -32.39 -5.58 22.20
CA LEU A 103 -31.15 -4.86 21.92
C LEU A 103 -31.23 -4.08 20.59
N PHE A 104 -31.67 -4.71 19.50
CA PHE A 104 -31.84 -4.01 18.22
C PHE A 104 -32.86 -2.89 18.29
N LYS A 105 -34.02 -3.12 18.93
CA LYS A 105 -35.10 -2.12 18.98
C LYS A 105 -34.73 -0.89 19.82
N THR A 106 -33.91 -1.05 20.85
CA THR A 106 -33.50 0.05 21.75
C THR A 106 -32.19 0.72 21.31
N TYR A 107 -31.17 -0.04 20.90
CA TYR A 107 -29.84 0.50 20.59
C TYR A 107 -29.72 1.01 19.15
N PHE A 108 -30.40 0.39 18.17
CA PHE A 108 -30.24 0.76 16.77
C PHE A 108 -30.67 2.22 16.47
N PRO A 109 -31.81 2.73 17.00
CA PRO A 109 -32.18 4.13 16.83
C PRO A 109 -31.15 5.09 17.45
N ILE A 110 -30.60 4.76 18.63
CA ILE A 110 -29.61 5.59 19.32
C ILE A 110 -28.32 5.71 18.50
N ILE A 111 -27.85 4.61 17.92
CA ILE A 111 -26.66 4.60 17.07
C ILE A 111 -26.90 5.42 15.79
N LEU A 112 -28.06 5.29 15.16
CA LEU A 112 -28.41 6.08 13.98
C LEU A 112 -28.48 7.58 14.28
N GLU A 113 -29.04 7.97 15.42
CA GLU A 113 -29.04 9.36 15.90
C GLU A 113 -27.60 9.87 16.13
N LYS A 114 -26.72 9.06 16.72
CA LYS A 114 -25.29 9.41 16.89
C LYS A 114 -24.55 9.56 15.55
N ILE A 115 -24.84 8.71 14.56
CA ILE A 115 -24.30 8.85 13.20
C ILE A 115 -24.83 10.13 12.53
N ARG A 116 -26.14 10.38 12.61
CA ARG A 116 -26.78 11.61 12.12
C ARG A 116 -26.24 12.87 12.78
N GLY A 117 -25.89 12.81 14.06
CA GLY A 117 -25.30 13.93 14.80
C GLY A 117 -23.82 14.16 14.48
N SER A 118 -23.04 13.10 14.29
CA SER A 118 -21.59 13.21 14.01
C SER A 118 -21.27 13.58 12.56
N THR A 119 -22.12 13.18 11.61
CA THR A 119 -21.89 13.41 10.17
C THR A 119 -21.85 14.89 9.79
N PRO A 120 -22.77 15.77 10.23
CA PRO A 120 -22.68 17.21 9.96
C PRO A 120 -21.43 17.86 10.57
N ILE A 121 -21.02 17.42 11.78
CA ILE A 121 -19.80 17.95 12.41
C ILE A 121 -18.57 17.60 11.57
N LEU A 122 -18.54 16.39 11.01
CA LEU A 122 -17.49 16.00 10.05
C LEU A 122 -17.51 16.90 8.80
N HIS A 123 -18.67 17.19 8.22
CA HIS A 123 -18.78 18.09 7.06
C HIS A 123 -18.31 19.52 7.40
N LEU A 124 -18.61 20.00 8.60
CA LEU A 124 -18.11 21.30 9.07
C LEU A 124 -16.58 21.29 9.21
N ALA A 125 -16.00 20.21 9.74
CA ALA A 125 -14.56 20.08 9.91
C ALA A 125 -13.79 20.03 8.57
N HIS A 126 -14.44 19.63 7.48
CA HIS A 126 -13.85 19.69 6.13
C HIS A 126 -13.64 21.10 5.59
N ILE A 127 -14.25 22.11 6.21
CA ILE A 127 -14.05 23.52 5.86
C ILE A 127 -12.98 24.06 6.82
N PRO A 128 -11.77 24.43 6.34
CA PRO A 128 -10.65 24.84 7.19
C PRO A 128 -10.99 25.97 8.17
N ASP A 129 -11.80 26.93 7.72
CA ASP A 129 -12.20 28.11 8.52
C ASP A 129 -13.03 27.73 9.75
N ASN A 130 -13.74 26.59 9.71
CA ASN A 130 -14.56 26.14 10.83
C ASN A 130 -13.76 25.38 11.90
N LEU A 131 -12.51 24.99 11.62
CA LEU A 131 -11.72 24.16 12.53
C LEU A 131 -11.42 24.88 13.85
N GLU A 132 -11.13 26.19 13.79
CA GLU A 132 -10.90 27.00 14.99
C GLU A 132 -12.15 27.07 15.86
N GLU A 133 -13.33 27.32 15.30
CA GLU A 133 -14.57 27.40 16.06
C GLU A 133 -14.96 26.03 16.65
N LEU A 134 -14.73 24.94 15.90
CA LEU A 134 -14.95 23.58 16.39
C LEU A 134 -14.01 23.22 17.55
N LEU A 135 -12.75 23.67 17.52
CA LEU A 135 -11.79 23.47 18.62
C LEU A 135 -12.23 24.14 19.91
N HIS A 136 -12.85 25.32 19.83
CA HIS A 136 -13.38 26.03 21.00
C HIS A 136 -14.55 25.26 21.65
N ASN A 137 -15.19 24.34 20.93
CA ASN A 137 -16.26 23.50 21.46
C ASN A 137 -15.72 22.19 22.06
N GLU A 138 -14.93 22.31 23.13
CA GLU A 138 -14.33 21.17 23.85
C GLU A 138 -15.38 20.17 24.35
N ILE A 139 -16.60 20.63 24.66
CA ILE A 139 -17.72 19.78 25.11
C ILE A 139 -18.15 18.83 24.00
N ALA A 140 -18.35 19.32 22.78
CA ALA A 140 -18.72 18.50 21.63
C ALA A 140 -17.63 17.47 21.32
N LEU A 141 -16.35 17.88 21.34
CA LEU A 141 -15.22 17.00 21.08
C LEU A 141 -15.03 15.95 22.19
N GLY A 142 -15.24 16.33 23.46
CA GLY A 142 -15.26 15.40 24.59
C GLY A 142 -16.41 14.39 24.51
N ALA A 143 -17.59 14.84 24.05
CA ALA A 143 -18.71 13.95 23.79
C ALA A 143 -18.41 12.96 22.66
N LEU A 144 -17.79 13.40 21.56
CA LEU A 144 -17.36 12.53 20.45
C LEU A 144 -16.33 11.51 20.91
N ALA A 145 -15.33 11.92 21.71
CA ALA A 145 -14.35 11.00 22.31
C ALA A 145 -15.02 9.95 23.20
N ARG A 146 -16.03 10.34 23.98
CA ARG A 146 -16.80 9.42 24.83
C ARG A 146 -17.64 8.45 24.00
N VAL A 147 -18.35 8.94 23.00
CA VAL A 147 -19.13 8.12 22.05
C VAL A 147 -18.23 7.11 21.34
N LEU A 148 -17.05 7.55 20.86
CA LEU A 148 -16.09 6.63 20.25
C LEU A 148 -15.66 5.56 21.24
N ARG A 149 -15.42 5.89 22.51
CA ARG A 149 -14.98 4.95 23.54
C ARG A 149 -16.05 3.92 23.92
N GLU A 150 -17.31 4.34 23.97
CA GLU A 150 -18.45 3.51 24.41
C GLU A 150 -19.03 2.67 23.26
N ASP A 151 -19.13 3.23 22.04
CA ASP A 151 -19.97 2.66 20.98
C ASP A 151 -19.21 2.06 19.77
N TRP A 152 -17.88 2.17 19.70
CA TRP A 152 -17.12 1.70 18.53
C TRP A 152 -17.33 0.22 18.19
N LYS A 153 -17.57 -0.63 19.20
CA LYS A 153 -17.86 -2.07 19.01
C LYS A 153 -19.22 -2.32 18.37
N HIS A 154 -20.15 -1.37 18.52
CA HIS A 154 -21.52 -1.50 18.04
C HIS A 154 -21.69 -0.95 16.62
N SER A 155 -20.89 0.04 16.22
CA SER A 155 -20.95 0.61 14.88
C SER A 155 -19.57 1.02 14.36
N VAL A 156 -19.09 0.23 13.39
CA VAL A 156 -17.87 0.51 12.61
C VAL A 156 -18.00 1.84 11.86
N GLU A 157 -19.19 2.15 11.35
CA GLU A 157 -19.48 3.38 10.62
C GLU A 157 -19.36 4.61 11.53
N LEU A 158 -19.96 4.55 12.72
CA LEU A 158 -19.82 5.63 13.71
C LEU A 158 -18.36 5.83 14.13
N ALA A 159 -17.64 4.74 14.39
CA ALA A 159 -16.22 4.81 14.72
C ALA A 159 -15.42 5.46 13.58
N THR A 160 -15.72 5.09 12.33
CA THR A 160 -15.07 5.64 11.14
C THR A 160 -15.31 7.14 11.04
N THR A 161 -16.57 7.59 11.15
CA THR A 161 -16.93 9.02 11.07
C THR A 161 -16.22 9.85 12.15
N ILE A 162 -16.20 9.36 13.39
CA ILE A 162 -15.57 10.08 14.50
C ILE A 162 -14.04 10.12 14.34
N ILE A 163 -13.41 9.01 13.94
CA ILE A 163 -11.95 8.98 13.72
C ILE A 163 -11.57 9.89 12.55
N TYR A 164 -12.37 9.89 11.47
CA TYR A 164 -12.16 10.77 10.32
C TYR A 164 -12.17 12.25 10.75
N LEU A 165 -13.14 12.65 11.57
CA LEU A 165 -13.24 14.02 12.09
C LEU A 165 -11.98 14.42 12.86
N LEU A 166 -11.33 13.49 13.55
CA LEU A 166 -10.14 13.75 14.34
C LEU A 166 -8.85 13.77 13.50
N LEU A 167 -8.89 13.61 12.18
CA LEU A 167 -7.68 13.57 11.34
C LEU A 167 -6.95 14.92 11.20
N PHE A 168 -7.64 16.03 11.46
CA PHE A 168 -7.08 17.35 11.31
C PHE A 168 -6.04 17.63 12.40
N SER A 169 -4.88 18.16 11.98
CA SER A 169 -3.71 18.37 12.87
C SER A 169 -4.02 19.26 14.06
N GLN A 170 -4.96 20.19 13.92
CA GLN A 170 -5.41 21.08 14.99
C GLN A 170 -6.03 20.30 16.17
N PHE A 171 -6.60 19.11 15.94
CA PHE A 171 -7.18 18.27 16.99
C PHE A 171 -6.15 17.39 17.72
N HIS A 172 -4.86 17.41 17.36
CA HIS A 172 -3.82 16.55 17.96
C HIS A 172 -3.68 16.71 19.49
N GLY A 173 -3.85 17.94 20.00
CA GLY A 173 -3.86 18.19 21.44
C GLY A 173 -4.98 17.43 22.16
N LEU A 174 -6.18 17.45 21.59
CA LEU A 174 -7.36 16.75 22.13
C LEU A 174 -7.24 15.24 21.99
N ILE A 175 -6.70 14.76 20.87
CA ILE A 175 -6.40 13.34 20.66
C ILE A 175 -5.50 12.80 21.77
N THR A 176 -4.49 13.59 22.15
CA THR A 176 -3.57 13.25 23.24
C THR A 176 -4.30 13.29 24.58
N HIS A 177 -5.04 14.36 24.87
CA HIS A 177 -5.80 14.55 26.10
C HIS A 177 -6.78 13.38 26.36
N TYR A 178 -7.56 13.00 25.35
CA TYR A 178 -8.55 11.92 25.45
C TYR A 178 -7.98 10.53 25.16
N LYS A 179 -6.66 10.39 24.99
CA LYS A 179 -5.96 9.12 24.70
C LYS A 179 -6.56 8.38 23.48
N ILE A 180 -6.99 9.13 22.45
CA ILE A 180 -7.63 8.57 21.25
C ILE A 180 -6.67 7.68 20.46
N GLY A 181 -5.37 8.00 20.42
CA GLY A 181 -4.37 7.13 19.76
C GLY A 181 -4.34 5.70 20.33
N THR A 182 -4.38 5.57 21.66
CA THR A 182 -4.50 4.24 22.31
C THR A 182 -5.83 3.58 21.99
N LEU A 183 -6.93 4.33 21.96
CA LEU A 183 -8.24 3.79 21.62
C LEU A 183 -8.25 3.26 20.17
N CYS A 184 -7.64 3.98 19.22
CA CYS A 184 -7.53 3.55 17.83
C CYS A 184 -6.73 2.26 17.68
N MET A 185 -5.61 2.12 18.39
CA MET A 185 -4.84 0.87 18.43
C MET A 185 -5.71 -0.32 18.88
N ASN A 186 -6.51 -0.14 19.93
CA ASN A 186 -7.40 -1.19 20.44
C ASN A 186 -8.54 -1.51 19.46
N ILE A 187 -9.07 -0.50 18.76
CA ILE A 187 -10.09 -0.68 17.73
C ILE A 187 -9.53 -1.52 16.58
N ILE A 188 -8.34 -1.17 16.08
CA ILE A 188 -7.64 -1.90 15.02
C ILE A 188 -7.40 -3.35 15.46
N GLU A 189 -6.82 -3.58 16.63
CA GLU A 189 -6.54 -4.92 17.13
C GLU A 189 -7.81 -5.79 17.19
N HIS A 190 -8.91 -5.22 17.69
CA HIS A 190 -10.19 -5.92 17.74
C HIS A 190 -10.75 -6.25 16.36
N GLU A 191 -10.69 -5.31 15.42
CA GLU A 191 -11.17 -5.53 14.06
C GLU A 191 -10.31 -6.55 13.31
N LEU A 192 -8.98 -6.55 13.50
CA LEU A 192 -8.09 -7.58 12.96
C LEU A 192 -8.42 -8.97 13.56
N LYS A 193 -8.66 -9.09 14.87
CA LYS A 193 -9.09 -10.36 15.48
C LYS A 193 -10.45 -10.83 14.95
N LYS A 194 -11.38 -9.90 14.74
CA LYS A 194 -12.70 -10.19 14.17
C LYS A 194 -12.60 -10.67 12.73
N TYR A 195 -11.64 -10.16 11.95
CA TYR A 195 -11.35 -10.65 10.61
C TYR A 195 -10.88 -12.10 10.62
N ASP A 196 -9.96 -12.49 11.53
CA ASP A 196 -9.53 -13.89 11.64
C ASP A 196 -10.71 -14.83 11.90
N LEU A 197 -11.62 -14.45 12.80
CA LEU A 197 -12.82 -15.24 13.10
C LEU A 197 -13.72 -15.42 11.87
N TRP A 198 -13.82 -14.38 11.03
CA TRP A 198 -14.57 -14.46 9.77
C TRP A 198 -13.88 -15.37 8.76
N GLN A 199 -12.55 -15.32 8.66
CA GLN A 199 -11.77 -16.20 7.79
C GLN A 199 -11.95 -17.67 8.21
N ASP A 200 -11.86 -17.97 9.51
CA ASP A 200 -12.12 -19.30 10.05
C ASP A 200 -13.55 -19.80 9.75
N GLU A 201 -14.55 -18.92 9.85
CA GLU A 201 -15.95 -19.26 9.56
C GLU A 201 -16.16 -19.55 8.07
N LEU A 202 -15.54 -18.75 7.20
CA LEU A 202 -15.59 -18.95 5.75
C LEU A 202 -14.91 -20.26 5.35
N GLU A 203 -13.75 -20.58 5.91
CA GLU A 203 -13.04 -21.82 5.61
C GLU A 203 -13.85 -23.06 6.02
N LYS A 204 -14.44 -23.04 7.22
CA LYS A 204 -15.33 -24.11 7.71
C LYS A 204 -16.53 -24.31 6.79
N LYS A 205 -17.17 -23.21 6.36
CA LYS A 205 -18.33 -23.25 5.45
C LYS A 205 -17.96 -23.61 4.02
N SER A 206 -16.76 -23.28 3.56
CA SER A 206 -16.24 -23.70 2.25
C SER A 206 -16.07 -25.22 2.19
N LYS A 207 -15.48 -25.82 3.24
CA LYS A 207 -15.38 -27.29 3.38
C LYS A 207 -16.76 -27.95 3.40
N ALA A 208 -17.72 -27.38 4.12
CA ALA A 208 -19.10 -27.87 4.14
C ALA A 208 -19.82 -27.70 2.78
N TYR A 209 -19.53 -26.64 2.02
CA TYR A 209 -20.07 -26.45 0.67
C TYR A 209 -19.62 -27.56 -0.29
N ILE A 210 -18.33 -27.90 -0.28
CA ILE A 210 -17.77 -28.98 -1.12
C ILE A 210 -18.43 -30.31 -0.77
N PHE A 211 -18.63 -30.58 0.52
CA PHE A 211 -19.16 -31.88 0.98
C PHE A 211 -20.68 -32.01 0.84
N PHE A 212 -21.44 -30.94 1.07
CA PHE A 212 -22.91 -30.97 1.17
C PHE A 212 -23.66 -30.18 0.08
N ARG A 213 -22.98 -29.59 -0.91
CA ARG A 213 -23.59 -28.76 -1.99
C ARG A 213 -24.52 -27.63 -1.48
N LEU A 214 -24.23 -27.05 -0.31
CA LEU A 214 -25.04 -25.97 0.30
C LEU A 214 -24.76 -24.58 -0.32
N ARG A 215 -25.02 -24.43 -1.63
CA ARG A 215 -24.69 -23.23 -2.43
C ARG A 215 -25.32 -21.93 -1.90
N LYS A 216 -26.60 -21.96 -1.52
CA LYS A 216 -27.37 -20.77 -1.13
C LYS A 216 -26.97 -20.18 0.21
N GLU A 217 -26.47 -21.00 1.14
CA GLU A 217 -26.03 -20.54 2.47
C GLU A 217 -24.60 -20.00 2.44
N HIS A 218 -23.74 -20.61 1.62
CA HIS A 218 -22.40 -20.12 1.34
C HIS A 218 -22.45 -18.73 0.67
N GLU A 219 -23.24 -18.55 -0.39
CA GLU A 219 -23.39 -17.25 -1.07
C GLU A 219 -23.89 -16.14 -0.14
N LYS A 220 -24.84 -16.43 0.76
CA LYS A 220 -25.33 -15.46 1.76
C LYS A 220 -24.24 -15.07 2.76
N THR A 221 -23.44 -16.02 3.20
CA THR A 221 -22.35 -15.76 4.15
C THR A 221 -21.25 -14.92 3.48
N LEU A 222 -20.91 -15.23 2.22
CA LEU A 222 -19.94 -14.48 1.44
C LEU A 222 -20.37 -13.01 1.25
N LYS A 223 -21.64 -12.74 0.91
CA LYS A 223 -22.17 -11.36 0.80
C LYS A 223 -22.07 -10.59 2.12
N LYS A 224 -22.37 -11.24 3.25
CA LYS A 224 -22.23 -10.62 4.59
C LYS A 224 -20.77 -10.27 4.88
N TYR A 225 -19.87 -11.18 4.56
CA TYR A 225 -18.44 -10.99 4.72
C TYR A 225 -17.92 -9.82 3.85
N GLN A 226 -18.28 -9.77 2.57
CA GLN A 226 -17.91 -8.66 1.68
C GLN A 226 -18.41 -7.31 2.21
N SER A 227 -19.67 -7.23 2.66
CA SER A 227 -20.22 -6.00 3.27
C SER A 227 -19.50 -5.60 4.56
N PHE A 228 -19.09 -6.58 5.37
CA PHE A 228 -18.28 -6.35 6.55
C PHE A 228 -16.88 -5.84 6.19
N LEU A 229 -16.22 -6.45 5.20
CA LEU A 229 -14.87 -6.07 4.76
C LEU A 229 -14.80 -4.61 4.33
N VAL A 230 -15.70 -4.17 3.44
CA VAL A 230 -15.69 -2.79 2.93
C VAL A 230 -15.75 -1.77 4.08
N LYS A 231 -16.61 -2.03 5.08
CA LYS A 231 -16.74 -1.15 6.25
C LYS A 231 -15.49 -1.21 7.14
N GLN A 232 -14.94 -2.41 7.34
CA GLN A 232 -13.74 -2.61 8.14
C GLN A 232 -12.53 -1.94 7.50
N GLU A 233 -12.31 -2.10 6.20
CA GLU A 233 -11.17 -1.51 5.49
C GLU A 233 -11.19 0.01 5.58
N GLN A 234 -12.37 0.62 5.46
CA GLN A 234 -12.51 2.07 5.63
C GLN A 234 -12.16 2.51 7.06
N LEU A 235 -12.60 1.76 8.09
CA LEU A 235 -12.24 2.03 9.48
C LEU A 235 -10.73 1.90 9.70
N LEU A 236 -10.11 0.82 9.19
CA LEU A 236 -8.66 0.60 9.29
C LEU A 236 -7.90 1.73 8.60
N ARG A 237 -8.35 2.17 7.42
CA ARG A 237 -7.72 3.27 6.68
C ARG A 237 -7.70 4.55 7.49
N VAL A 238 -8.83 4.99 8.04
CA VAL A 238 -8.88 6.23 8.83
C VAL A 238 -8.12 6.10 10.15
N ALA A 239 -8.14 4.92 10.78
CA ALA A 239 -7.46 4.68 12.04
C ALA A 239 -5.93 4.63 11.87
N PHE A 240 -5.43 3.92 10.86
CA PHE A 240 -3.99 3.93 10.56
C PHE A 240 -3.51 5.30 10.09
N TYR A 241 -4.32 6.06 9.35
CA TYR A 241 -3.95 7.40 8.91
C TYR A 241 -3.81 8.36 10.08
N LEU A 242 -4.77 8.30 11.03
CA LEU A 242 -4.66 9.04 12.28
C LEU A 242 -3.37 8.69 13.04
N LEU A 243 -3.09 7.40 13.19
CA LEU A 243 -1.90 6.94 13.91
C LEU A 243 -0.60 7.33 13.21
N LEU A 244 -0.57 7.31 11.87
CA LEU A 244 0.56 7.76 11.08
C LEU A 244 0.83 9.26 11.32
N ASN A 245 -0.21 10.10 11.30
CA ASN A 245 -0.08 11.53 11.59
C ASN A 245 0.45 11.78 13.01
N LEU A 246 -0.05 11.03 14.00
CA LEU A 246 0.42 11.13 15.39
C LEU A 246 1.86 10.62 15.57
N SER A 247 2.32 9.71 14.72
CA SER A 247 3.69 9.18 14.76
C SER A 247 4.74 10.16 14.23
N GLU A 248 4.34 11.34 13.74
CA GLU A 248 5.29 12.43 13.50
C GLU A 248 6.03 12.85 14.77
N ASP A 249 5.36 12.78 15.94
CA ASP A 249 6.01 12.93 17.24
C ASP A 249 6.69 11.62 17.68
N THR A 250 8.02 11.63 17.79
CA THR A 250 8.82 10.46 18.15
C THR A 250 8.46 9.88 19.52
N ARG A 251 7.99 10.70 20.47
CA ARG A 251 7.54 10.20 21.79
C ARG A 251 6.27 9.39 21.66
N THR A 252 5.35 9.82 20.80
CA THR A 252 4.12 9.10 20.49
C THR A 252 4.40 7.85 19.68
N GLU A 253 5.30 7.91 18.70
CA GLU A 253 5.79 6.74 17.96
C GLU A 253 6.31 5.65 18.91
N LEU A 254 7.16 6.00 19.88
CA LEU A 254 7.67 5.05 20.88
C LEU A 254 6.54 4.42 21.72
N LYS A 255 5.52 5.21 22.10
CA LYS A 255 4.35 4.69 22.82
C LYS A 255 3.52 3.73 21.96
N MET A 256 3.44 3.96 20.65
CA MET A 256 2.75 3.06 19.72
C MET A 256 3.53 1.76 19.52
N ARG A 257 4.86 1.84 19.42
CA ARG A 257 5.75 0.67 19.39
C ARG A 257 5.54 -0.23 20.61
N ASN A 258 5.54 0.35 21.82
CA ASN A 258 5.26 -0.38 23.06
C ASN A 258 3.86 -1.01 23.12
N LYS A 259 3.00 -0.72 22.14
CA LYS A 259 1.67 -1.31 21.94
C LYS A 259 1.57 -2.12 20.65
N ASN A 260 2.70 -2.61 20.13
CA ASN A 260 2.79 -3.52 19.01
C ASN A 260 2.20 -2.97 17.70
N ILE A 261 2.38 -1.68 17.41
CA ILE A 261 1.93 -1.10 16.11
C ILE A 261 2.53 -1.82 14.90
N VAL A 262 3.79 -2.27 14.99
CA VAL A 262 4.43 -3.05 13.92
C VAL A 262 3.65 -4.33 13.66
N HIS A 263 3.25 -5.06 14.70
CA HIS A 263 2.48 -6.29 14.55
C HIS A 263 1.11 -6.05 13.89
N LEU A 264 0.40 -4.99 14.28
CA LEU A 264 -0.88 -4.62 13.68
C LEU A 264 -0.75 -4.26 12.19
N LEU A 265 0.32 -3.53 11.84
CA LEU A 265 0.60 -3.13 10.46
C LEU A 265 1.03 -4.32 9.60
N VAL A 266 1.97 -5.16 10.06
CA VAL A 266 2.42 -6.35 9.32
C VAL A 266 1.26 -7.32 9.09
N LYS A 267 0.38 -7.51 10.09
CA LYS A 267 -0.85 -8.30 9.91
C LYS A 267 -1.80 -7.70 8.86
N SER A 268 -1.82 -6.38 8.73
CA SER A 268 -2.65 -5.68 7.74
C SER A 268 -2.09 -5.78 6.31
N LEU A 269 -0.91 -6.38 6.10
CA LEU A 269 -0.40 -6.68 4.76
C LEU A 269 -1.14 -7.85 4.07
N GLU A 270 -1.93 -8.63 4.82
CA GLU A 270 -2.75 -9.74 4.29
C GLU A 270 -4.05 -9.27 3.60
N ARG A 271 -4.19 -7.95 3.40
CA ARG A 271 -5.38 -7.32 2.81
C ARG A 271 -5.21 -7.15 1.31
N GLU A 272 -6.33 -7.03 0.60
CA GLU A 272 -6.35 -6.86 -0.87
C GLU A 272 -6.53 -5.40 -1.29
N ASN A 273 -7.07 -4.55 -0.41
CA ASN A 273 -7.33 -3.15 -0.70
C ASN A 273 -6.03 -2.35 -0.87
N GLN A 274 -5.71 -2.01 -2.12
CA GLN A 274 -4.45 -1.35 -2.47
C GLN A 274 -4.27 0.02 -1.79
N GLU A 275 -5.33 0.82 -1.65
CA GLU A 275 -5.27 2.12 -0.97
C GLU A 275 -4.94 1.99 0.53
N LEU A 276 -5.53 0.99 1.19
CA LEU A 276 -5.18 0.66 2.57
C LEU A 276 -3.73 0.16 2.67
N LEU A 277 -3.29 -0.69 1.74
CA LEU A 277 -1.93 -1.20 1.72
C LEU A 277 -0.89 -0.09 1.49
N VAL A 278 -1.16 0.89 0.62
CA VAL A 278 -0.28 2.05 0.43
C VAL A 278 -0.02 2.74 1.76
N LEU A 279 -1.07 2.96 2.56
CA LEU A 279 -0.97 3.57 3.87
C LEU A 279 -0.21 2.68 4.87
N VAL A 280 -0.54 1.39 4.95
CA VAL A 280 0.10 0.43 5.86
C VAL A 280 1.60 0.32 5.57
N VAL A 281 1.97 0.15 4.29
CA VAL A 281 3.36 0.04 3.87
C VAL A 281 4.09 1.37 4.06
N SER A 282 3.43 2.52 3.84
CA SER A 282 4.01 3.84 4.15
C SER A 282 4.36 3.98 5.63
N PHE A 283 3.48 3.50 6.51
CA PHE A 283 3.71 3.54 7.95
C PHE A 283 4.84 2.59 8.35
N LEU A 284 4.85 1.34 7.87
CA LEU A 284 5.97 0.42 8.08
C LEU A 284 7.29 1.00 7.55
N LYS A 285 7.28 1.64 6.38
CA LYS A 285 8.45 2.31 5.82
C LYS A 285 8.98 3.41 6.74
N LYS A 286 8.10 4.21 7.35
CA LYS A 286 8.51 5.20 8.37
C LYS A 286 9.15 4.50 9.58
N LEU A 287 8.49 3.50 10.15
CA LEU A 287 8.96 2.79 11.34
C LEU A 287 10.29 2.04 11.10
N SER A 288 10.53 1.59 9.87
CA SER A 288 11.73 0.84 9.49
C SER A 288 13.03 1.65 9.54
N SER A 289 13.01 2.94 9.87
CA SER A 289 14.24 3.70 10.15
C SER A 289 14.92 3.25 11.44
N PHE A 290 14.17 2.66 12.38
CA PHE A 290 14.67 2.21 13.69
C PHE A 290 14.93 0.71 13.70
N LEU A 291 16.08 0.30 14.26
CA LEU A 291 16.53 -1.09 14.25
C LEU A 291 15.53 -2.02 14.93
N GLU A 292 14.97 -1.61 16.06
CA GLU A 292 14.06 -2.46 16.82
C GLU A 292 12.74 -2.71 16.09
N ASN A 293 12.25 -1.72 15.34
CA ASN A 293 11.09 -1.91 14.48
C ASN A 293 11.39 -2.89 13.33
N LYS A 294 12.61 -2.87 12.78
CA LYS A 294 13.03 -3.87 11.78
C LYS A 294 13.06 -5.28 12.38
N ASN A 295 13.53 -5.42 13.62
CA ASN A 295 13.54 -6.70 14.32
C ASN A 295 12.11 -7.22 14.52
N GLU A 296 11.17 -6.39 14.98
CA GLU A 296 9.75 -6.76 15.07
C GLU A 296 9.14 -7.13 13.70
N MET A 297 9.53 -6.44 12.62
CA MET A 297 9.12 -6.79 11.25
C MET A 297 9.70 -8.13 10.80
N ALA A 298 10.95 -8.44 11.20
CA ALA A 298 11.60 -9.71 10.90
C ALA A 298 10.90 -10.88 11.60
N GLU A 299 10.59 -10.72 12.89
CA GLU A 299 9.85 -11.71 13.70
C GLU A 299 8.47 -12.04 13.13
N MET A 300 7.83 -11.08 12.44
CA MET A 300 6.51 -11.22 11.84
C MET A 300 6.52 -11.61 10.35
N ASP A 301 7.67 -12.03 9.82
CA ASP A 301 7.87 -12.41 8.41
C ASP A 301 7.39 -11.33 7.42
N ALA A 302 7.65 -10.05 7.73
CA ALA A 302 7.18 -8.96 6.89
C ALA A 302 7.70 -9.05 5.44
N VAL A 303 8.95 -9.50 5.25
CA VAL A 303 9.55 -9.68 3.91
C VAL A 303 8.77 -10.66 3.05
N GLU A 304 8.26 -11.74 3.64
CA GLU A 304 7.46 -12.73 2.93
C GLU A 304 6.15 -12.11 2.43
N LYS A 305 5.45 -11.39 3.32
CA LYS A 305 4.20 -10.68 2.97
C LYS A 305 4.43 -9.60 1.91
N LEU A 306 5.50 -8.81 2.03
CA LEU A 306 5.84 -7.75 1.07
C LEU A 306 6.23 -8.31 -0.31
N THR A 307 6.83 -9.50 -0.36
CA THR A 307 7.21 -10.13 -1.63
C THR A 307 5.98 -10.53 -2.46
N TYR A 308 4.82 -10.77 -1.84
CA TYR A 308 3.55 -10.97 -2.57
C TYR A 308 3.02 -9.69 -3.23
N LEU A 309 3.44 -8.51 -2.76
CA LEU A 309 3.08 -7.22 -3.35
C LEU A 309 4.00 -6.83 -4.52
N VAL A 310 4.97 -7.68 -4.87
CA VAL A 310 5.91 -7.45 -5.97
C VAL A 310 5.81 -8.60 -7.00
N PRO A 311 5.55 -8.34 -8.29
CA PRO A 311 5.12 -7.05 -8.84
C PRO A 311 3.63 -6.76 -8.55
N CYS A 312 3.24 -5.48 -8.47
CA CYS A 312 1.83 -5.05 -8.45
C CYS A 312 1.57 -3.92 -9.45
N GLU A 313 0.38 -3.89 -10.05
CA GLU A 313 0.00 -2.87 -11.04
C GLU A 313 -0.15 -1.46 -10.44
N HIS A 314 -0.45 -1.37 -9.14
CA HIS A 314 -0.64 -0.09 -8.47
C HIS A 314 0.69 0.61 -8.18
N GLU A 315 1.02 1.62 -8.97
CA GLU A 315 2.33 2.29 -8.96
C GLU A 315 2.76 2.81 -7.57
N ASN A 316 1.88 3.52 -6.86
CA ASN A 316 2.23 4.04 -5.52
C ASN A 316 2.51 2.91 -4.52
N LEU A 317 1.78 1.80 -4.60
CA LEU A 317 1.96 0.64 -3.72
C LEU A 317 3.28 -0.05 -4.04
N MET A 318 3.59 -0.26 -5.31
CA MET A 318 4.88 -0.78 -5.75
C MET A 318 6.01 0.09 -5.21
N ASN A 319 5.93 1.41 -5.44
CA ASN A 319 6.99 2.34 -5.07
C ASN A 319 7.27 2.32 -3.55
N VAL A 320 6.23 2.40 -2.73
CA VAL A 320 6.41 2.39 -1.27
C VAL A 320 6.85 1.02 -0.75
N THR A 321 6.41 -0.07 -1.37
CA THR A 321 6.85 -1.44 -1.05
C THR A 321 8.34 -1.61 -1.34
N LEU A 322 8.81 -1.17 -2.50
CA LEU A 322 10.23 -1.18 -2.85
C LEU A 322 11.05 -0.31 -1.89
N ARG A 323 10.56 0.87 -1.50
CA ARG A 323 11.24 1.71 -0.49
C ARG A 323 11.33 1.04 0.89
N LEU A 324 10.30 0.30 1.31
CA LEU A 324 10.36 -0.47 2.55
C LEU A 324 11.35 -1.64 2.43
N LEU A 325 11.29 -2.42 1.35
CA LEU A 325 12.23 -3.51 1.08
C LEU A 325 13.68 -2.99 1.04
N HIS A 326 13.91 -1.82 0.45
CA HIS A 326 15.20 -1.14 0.50
C HIS A 326 15.65 -0.86 1.95
N ASN A 327 14.78 -0.29 2.80
CA ASN A 327 15.12 -0.06 4.21
C ASN A 327 15.43 -1.35 4.97
N LEU A 328 14.70 -2.43 4.67
CA LEU A 328 14.92 -3.74 5.28
C LEU A 328 16.20 -4.43 4.77
N SER A 329 16.63 -4.15 3.53
CA SER A 329 17.84 -4.72 2.93
C SER A 329 19.15 -4.29 3.60
N PHE A 330 19.11 -3.31 4.50
CA PHE A 330 20.26 -2.96 5.35
C PHE A 330 20.53 -4.02 6.43
N ASP A 331 19.56 -4.87 6.76
CA ASP A 331 19.75 -5.98 7.69
C ASP A 331 20.20 -7.25 6.94
N MET A 332 21.27 -7.90 7.42
CA MET A 332 21.83 -9.08 6.77
C MET A 332 20.90 -10.29 6.77
N GLY A 333 20.15 -10.51 7.86
CA GLY A 333 19.21 -11.63 7.96
C GLY A 333 18.02 -11.44 7.02
N LEU A 334 17.48 -10.22 6.96
CA LEU A 334 16.39 -9.88 6.04
C LEU A 334 16.79 -9.96 4.57
N ARG A 335 18.05 -9.64 4.21
CA ARG A 335 18.57 -9.91 2.85
C ARG A 335 18.51 -11.39 2.50
N GLY A 336 18.98 -12.25 3.40
CA GLY A 336 18.90 -13.71 3.20
C GLY A 336 17.46 -14.18 3.02
N LYS A 337 16.53 -13.67 3.85
CA LYS A 337 15.09 -13.96 3.70
C LYS A 337 14.54 -13.48 2.36
N MET A 338 14.89 -12.27 1.89
CA MET A 338 14.45 -11.73 0.59
C MET A 338 14.85 -12.65 -0.57
N VAL A 339 16.07 -13.16 -0.57
CA VAL A 339 16.52 -14.13 -1.58
C VAL A 339 15.74 -15.43 -1.45
N HIS A 340 15.61 -15.97 -0.24
CA HIS A 340 14.91 -17.22 0.02
C HIS A 340 13.43 -17.21 -0.40
N VAL A 341 12.73 -16.08 -0.24
CA VAL A 341 11.32 -15.93 -0.66
C VAL A 341 11.15 -15.64 -2.15
N GLY A 342 12.23 -15.63 -2.92
CA GLY A 342 12.18 -15.41 -4.38
C GLY A 342 11.90 -13.97 -4.78
N LEU A 343 12.30 -12.98 -3.98
CA LEU A 343 12.16 -11.57 -4.37
C LEU A 343 13.02 -11.23 -5.59
N LEU A 344 14.21 -11.82 -5.68
CA LEU A 344 15.24 -11.44 -6.63
C LEU A 344 14.81 -11.58 -8.11
N PRO A 345 14.23 -12.71 -8.58
CA PRO A 345 13.66 -12.82 -9.93
C PRO A 345 12.55 -11.79 -10.22
N LYS A 346 11.75 -11.44 -9.21
CA LYS A 346 10.67 -10.45 -9.38
C LYS A 346 11.22 -9.04 -9.58
N LEU A 347 12.37 -8.71 -8.99
CA LEU A 347 13.04 -7.42 -9.17
C LEU A 347 13.72 -7.32 -10.53
N THR A 348 14.24 -8.45 -11.07
CA THR A 348 14.88 -8.46 -12.39
C THR A 348 13.88 -8.19 -13.52
N ASP A 349 12.64 -8.66 -13.38
CA ASP A 349 11.57 -8.37 -14.34
C ASP A 349 11.13 -6.89 -14.32
N LEU A 350 11.53 -6.13 -13.29
CA LEU A 350 11.18 -4.72 -13.10
C LEU A 350 12.35 -3.77 -13.40
N LEU A 351 13.47 -4.26 -13.95
CA LEU A 351 14.66 -3.46 -14.25
C LEU A 351 14.30 -2.23 -15.12
N GLY A 352 14.75 -1.05 -14.66
CA GLY A 352 14.34 0.26 -15.19
C GLY A 352 14.04 1.32 -14.11
N ASN A 353 13.90 0.90 -12.85
CA ASN A 353 13.70 1.80 -11.70
C ASN A 353 14.96 1.88 -10.81
N SER A 354 15.46 3.10 -10.54
CA SER A 354 16.70 3.33 -9.77
C SER A 354 16.69 2.76 -8.34
N LEU A 355 15.51 2.64 -7.71
CA LEU A 355 15.38 2.04 -6.39
C LEU A 355 15.63 0.53 -6.39
N LEU A 356 15.33 -0.16 -7.50
CA LEU A 356 15.60 -1.59 -7.64
C LEU A 356 17.10 -1.84 -7.67
N THR A 357 17.84 -0.98 -8.36
CA THR A 357 19.30 -1.05 -8.44
C THR A 357 19.95 -1.04 -7.05
N PHE A 358 19.46 -0.21 -6.13
CA PHE A 358 19.95 -0.19 -4.75
C PHE A 358 19.63 -1.44 -3.93
N ILE A 359 18.48 -2.07 -4.17
CA ILE A 359 18.10 -3.31 -3.51
C ILE A 359 18.95 -4.44 -4.06
N LEU A 360 19.06 -4.55 -5.39
CA LEU A 360 19.86 -5.55 -6.08
C LEU A 360 21.34 -5.48 -5.66
N MET A 361 21.93 -4.27 -5.62
CA MET A 361 23.29 -4.07 -5.12
C MET A 361 23.50 -4.59 -3.69
N ARG A 362 22.50 -4.49 -2.82
CA ARG A 362 22.61 -4.97 -1.43
C ARG A 362 22.34 -6.46 -1.30
N LEU A 363 21.49 -7.02 -2.16
CA LEU A 363 21.20 -8.45 -2.21
C LEU A 363 22.33 -9.27 -2.86
N ASP A 364 23.25 -8.61 -3.56
CA ASP A 364 24.43 -9.20 -4.21
C ASP A 364 25.49 -9.69 -3.19
N HIS A 365 25.14 -10.76 -2.46
CA HIS A 365 26.09 -11.55 -1.67
C HIS A 365 26.62 -12.70 -2.55
N PRO A 366 27.94 -12.98 -2.53
CA PRO A 366 28.63 -13.89 -3.46
C PRO A 366 28.06 -15.31 -3.57
N SER A 367 27.32 -15.77 -2.56
CA SER A 367 26.83 -17.15 -2.48
C SER A 367 25.44 -17.38 -3.08
N THR A 368 24.68 -16.32 -3.40
CA THR A 368 23.21 -16.41 -3.57
C THR A 368 22.68 -15.94 -4.94
N VAL A 369 23.52 -15.40 -5.83
CA VAL A 369 23.07 -14.64 -7.02
C VAL A 369 23.60 -15.19 -8.37
N ILE A 370 24.33 -16.31 -8.35
CA ILE A 370 25.05 -16.84 -9.53
C ILE A 370 24.13 -17.09 -10.75
N GLU A 371 22.88 -17.52 -10.56
CA GLU A 371 21.94 -17.80 -11.67
C GLU A 371 21.22 -16.55 -12.22
N LEU A 372 21.10 -15.50 -11.42
CA LEU A 372 20.45 -14.24 -11.84
C LEU A 372 21.38 -13.35 -12.65
N HIS A 373 22.70 -13.48 -12.45
CA HIS A 373 23.67 -12.58 -13.06
C HIS A 373 23.64 -12.61 -14.59
N PHE A 374 23.28 -13.73 -15.23
CA PHE A 374 23.22 -13.81 -16.70
C PHE A 374 22.21 -12.83 -17.32
N TRP A 375 20.94 -12.94 -16.94
CA TRP A 375 19.86 -12.11 -17.49
C TRP A 375 19.95 -10.65 -17.06
N VAL A 376 20.52 -10.40 -15.89
CA VAL A 376 20.74 -9.04 -15.36
C VAL A 376 21.86 -8.34 -16.12
N CYS A 377 22.97 -9.01 -16.41
CA CYS A 377 24.10 -8.42 -17.13
C CYS A 377 23.69 -7.94 -18.53
N GLU A 378 22.94 -8.74 -19.29
CA GLU A 378 22.49 -8.34 -20.64
C GLU A 378 21.59 -7.09 -20.59
N GLN A 379 20.58 -7.07 -19.71
CA GLN A 379 19.65 -5.94 -19.59
C GLN A 379 20.36 -4.65 -19.13
N LEU A 380 21.26 -4.74 -18.16
CA LEU A 380 22.02 -3.57 -17.70
C LEU A 380 22.96 -3.03 -18.77
N MET A 381 23.62 -3.92 -19.52
CA MET A 381 24.47 -3.52 -20.64
C MET A 381 23.64 -2.80 -21.71
N GLN A 382 22.42 -3.28 -22.01
CA GLN A 382 21.49 -2.56 -22.89
C GLN A 382 21.18 -1.15 -22.35
N MET A 383 20.82 -1.01 -21.06
CA MET A 383 20.54 0.29 -20.43
C MET A 383 21.73 1.26 -20.46
N LEU A 384 22.96 0.76 -20.26
CA LEU A 384 24.20 1.54 -20.35
C LEU A 384 24.41 2.15 -21.75
N PHE A 385 23.91 1.49 -22.79
CA PHE A 385 24.10 1.92 -24.18
C PHE A 385 22.90 2.65 -24.79
N GLU A 386 21.69 2.47 -24.27
CA GLU A 386 20.48 3.17 -24.73
C GLU A 386 20.57 4.71 -24.58
N HIS A 387 21.31 5.21 -23.58
CA HIS A 387 21.39 6.65 -23.26
C HIS A 387 22.54 7.41 -23.98
N GLY A 388 23.13 6.84 -25.04
CA GLY A 388 23.97 7.58 -25.99
C GLY A 388 25.11 8.45 -25.41
N LYS A 389 24.90 9.77 -25.29
CA LYS A 389 25.88 10.78 -24.84
C LYS A 389 25.60 11.37 -23.44
N GLU A 390 24.51 10.99 -22.80
CA GLU A 390 24.18 11.50 -21.47
C GLU A 390 25.04 10.82 -20.38
N ARG A 391 25.17 11.48 -19.23
CA ARG A 391 25.82 10.89 -18.06
C ARG A 391 25.03 9.67 -17.65
N ILE A 392 25.73 8.57 -17.39
CA ILE A 392 25.12 7.34 -16.90
C ILE A 392 24.62 7.60 -15.47
N ASP A 393 23.44 7.08 -15.15
CA ASP A 393 22.89 7.09 -13.80
C ASP A 393 23.90 6.44 -12.82
N THR A 394 24.16 7.09 -11.68
CA THR A 394 25.26 6.71 -10.79
C THR A 394 24.99 5.35 -10.15
N GLU A 395 23.72 5.06 -9.89
CA GLU A 395 23.22 3.82 -9.35
C GLU A 395 23.41 2.68 -10.34
N LEU A 396 23.06 2.92 -11.62
CA LEU A 396 23.23 1.93 -12.69
C LEU A 396 24.70 1.53 -12.84
N ILE A 397 25.61 2.51 -12.95
CA ILE A 397 27.04 2.20 -13.12
C ILE A 397 27.64 1.58 -11.85
N SER A 398 27.21 2.01 -10.65
CA SER A 398 27.65 1.40 -9.39
C SER A 398 27.27 -0.08 -9.31
N PHE A 399 26.08 -0.45 -9.79
CA PHE A 399 25.68 -1.85 -9.85
C PHE A 399 26.49 -2.64 -10.87
N CYS A 400 26.74 -2.07 -12.04
CA CYS A 400 27.57 -2.72 -13.06
C CYS A 400 29.03 -2.92 -12.60
N ILE A 401 29.60 -1.97 -11.84
CA ILE A 401 30.91 -2.11 -11.20
C ILE A 401 30.91 -3.31 -10.24
N ASN A 402 29.91 -3.43 -9.36
CA ASN A 402 29.80 -4.56 -8.44
C ASN A 402 29.69 -5.90 -9.19
N LEU A 403 28.92 -5.95 -10.28
CA LEU A 403 28.79 -7.15 -11.10
C LEU A 403 30.09 -7.51 -11.82
N ALA A 404 30.84 -6.52 -12.32
CA ALA A 404 32.12 -6.72 -12.99
C ALA A 404 33.18 -7.35 -12.06
N ALA A 405 33.02 -7.26 -10.74
CA ALA A 405 33.90 -7.92 -9.77
C ALA A 405 33.80 -9.45 -9.77
N TYR A 406 32.82 -10.05 -10.46
CA TYR A 406 32.65 -11.50 -10.54
C TYR A 406 33.05 -12.05 -11.91
N LYS A 407 33.85 -13.13 -11.92
CA LYS A 407 34.43 -13.71 -13.15
C LYS A 407 33.39 -14.10 -14.21
N THR A 408 32.33 -14.79 -13.82
CA THR A 408 31.26 -15.22 -14.75
C THR A 408 30.56 -14.02 -15.38
N ASN A 409 30.30 -12.99 -14.59
CA ASN A 409 29.63 -11.78 -15.05
C ASN A 409 30.55 -10.97 -15.96
N ALA A 410 31.83 -10.89 -15.62
CA ALA A 410 32.83 -10.23 -16.44
C ALA A 410 32.97 -10.88 -17.82
N GLN A 411 32.83 -12.20 -17.92
CA GLN A 411 32.77 -12.90 -19.20
C GLN A 411 31.55 -12.45 -20.02
N ILE A 412 30.35 -12.48 -19.43
CA ILE A 412 29.09 -12.09 -20.09
C ILE A 412 29.12 -10.62 -20.53
N ILE A 413 29.60 -9.72 -19.66
CA ILE A 413 29.74 -8.29 -19.96
C ILE A 413 30.69 -8.05 -21.14
N CYS A 414 31.75 -8.85 -21.26
CA CYS A 414 32.74 -8.71 -22.33
C CYS A 414 32.39 -9.49 -23.61
N GLU A 415 31.36 -10.33 -23.60
CA GLU A 415 30.96 -11.13 -24.77
C GLU A 415 30.60 -10.24 -25.99
N GLY A 416 30.84 -10.77 -27.18
CA GLY A 416 30.59 -10.08 -28.44
C GLY A 416 31.38 -8.76 -28.57
N ASN A 417 30.67 -7.63 -28.57
CA ASN A 417 31.27 -6.29 -28.65
C ASN A 417 31.24 -5.53 -27.32
N GLY A 418 30.90 -6.17 -26.20
CA GLY A 418 30.68 -5.52 -24.91
C GLY A 418 31.87 -4.68 -24.44
N LEU A 419 33.06 -5.30 -24.33
CA LEU A 419 34.28 -4.58 -23.93
C LEU A 419 34.62 -3.44 -24.89
N LYS A 420 34.49 -3.68 -26.21
CA LYS A 420 34.76 -2.67 -27.24
C LYS A 420 33.87 -1.44 -27.09
N MET A 421 32.59 -1.64 -26.79
CA MET A 421 31.63 -0.56 -26.58
C MET A 421 31.93 0.21 -25.28
N LEU A 422 32.27 -0.50 -24.20
CA LEU A 422 32.68 0.10 -22.92
C LEU A 422 33.95 0.95 -23.08
N MET A 423 35.03 0.37 -23.63
CA MET A 423 36.29 1.07 -23.88
C MET A 423 36.09 2.33 -24.71
N LYS A 424 35.37 2.22 -25.84
CA LYS A 424 35.10 3.35 -26.72
C LYS A 424 34.34 4.47 -26.01
N ARG A 425 33.37 4.14 -25.15
CA ARG A 425 32.60 5.14 -24.40
C ARG A 425 33.43 5.76 -23.27
N ALA A 426 34.12 4.94 -22.47
CA ALA A 426 34.95 5.38 -21.35
C ALA A 426 36.06 6.33 -21.81
N LEU A 427 36.81 5.96 -22.86
CA LEU A 427 37.89 6.79 -23.41
C LEU A 427 37.36 8.08 -24.04
N LYS A 428 36.24 8.01 -24.76
CA LYS A 428 35.64 9.19 -25.41
C LYS A 428 35.10 10.21 -24.41
N LEU A 429 34.45 9.74 -23.35
CA LEU A 429 33.86 10.60 -22.32
C LEU A 429 34.82 10.94 -21.19
N LYS A 430 35.95 10.21 -21.09
CA LYS A 430 36.87 10.23 -19.94
C LYS A 430 36.12 10.02 -18.62
N ASP A 431 35.23 9.04 -18.61
CA ASP A 431 34.33 8.76 -17.48
C ASP A 431 35.01 7.84 -16.45
N PRO A 432 35.29 8.32 -15.22
CA PRO A 432 35.98 7.53 -14.20
C PRO A 432 35.22 6.27 -13.79
N LEU A 433 33.89 6.30 -13.71
CA LEU A 433 33.08 5.18 -13.22
C LEU A 433 33.00 4.06 -14.27
N LEU A 434 32.90 4.41 -15.55
CA LEU A 434 33.04 3.42 -16.63
C LEU A 434 34.44 2.80 -16.64
N MET A 435 35.49 3.61 -16.45
CA MET A 435 36.85 3.10 -16.41
C MET A 435 37.08 2.19 -15.20
N LYS A 436 36.48 2.52 -14.06
CA LYS A 436 36.45 1.67 -12.85
C LYS A 436 35.78 0.32 -13.10
N MET A 437 34.65 0.29 -13.80
CA MET A 437 34.01 -0.96 -14.23
C MET A 437 34.95 -1.78 -15.11
N ILE A 438 35.60 -1.14 -16.10
CA ILE A 438 36.55 -1.80 -17.01
C ILE A 438 37.78 -2.34 -16.25
N ARG A 439 38.28 -1.59 -15.26
CA ARG A 439 39.34 -2.06 -14.36
C ARG A 439 38.90 -3.35 -13.67
N ASP A 440 37.70 -3.41 -13.12
CA ASP A 440 37.20 -4.61 -12.46
C ASP A 440 37.00 -5.79 -13.42
N LEU A 441 36.75 -5.54 -14.71
CA LEU A 441 36.77 -6.59 -15.74
C LEU A 441 38.20 -7.10 -15.99
N SER A 442 39.19 -6.21 -16.03
CA SER A 442 40.59 -6.57 -16.33
C SER A 442 41.27 -7.43 -15.26
N GLN A 443 40.75 -7.44 -14.03
CA GLN A 443 41.34 -8.19 -12.91
C GLN A 443 41.20 -9.72 -13.07
N HIS A 444 40.30 -10.19 -13.94
CA HIS A 444 40.00 -11.62 -14.06
C HIS A 444 40.94 -12.32 -15.04
N ASP A 445 41.72 -13.27 -14.52
CA ASP A 445 42.66 -14.05 -15.33
C ASP A 445 42.00 -14.93 -16.40
N GLY A 446 42.77 -15.17 -17.47
CA GLY A 446 42.45 -16.11 -18.53
C GLY A 446 42.19 -15.42 -19.88
N PRO A 447 41.28 -15.94 -20.73
CA PRO A 447 41.08 -15.42 -22.08
C PRO A 447 40.54 -13.98 -22.08
N LEU A 448 39.93 -13.52 -20.98
CA LEU A 448 39.39 -12.18 -20.87
C LEU A 448 40.46 -11.09 -21.00
N GLN A 449 41.65 -11.30 -20.42
CA GLN A 449 42.77 -10.34 -20.53
C GLN A 449 43.24 -10.16 -21.98
N GLN A 450 43.11 -11.19 -22.83
CA GLN A 450 43.52 -11.09 -24.25
C GLN A 450 42.65 -10.10 -25.03
N LEU A 451 41.41 -9.84 -24.58
CA LEU A 451 40.53 -8.85 -25.20
C LEU A 451 41.04 -7.41 -25.01
N PHE A 452 41.96 -7.17 -24.06
CA PHE A 452 42.50 -5.84 -23.78
C PHE A 452 43.68 -5.43 -24.66
N ILE A 453 44.26 -6.36 -25.43
CA ILE A 453 45.48 -6.12 -26.24
C ILE A 453 45.32 -4.90 -27.16
N ASP A 454 44.19 -4.82 -27.86
CA ASP A 454 43.92 -3.75 -28.82
C ASP A 454 43.78 -2.36 -28.17
N TYR A 455 43.62 -2.30 -26.83
CA TYR A 455 43.35 -1.08 -26.09
C TYR A 455 44.52 -0.59 -25.25
N VAL A 456 45.63 -1.34 -25.13
CA VAL A 456 46.72 -0.94 -24.25
C VAL A 456 47.34 0.39 -24.69
N GLY A 457 47.55 0.59 -25.99
CA GLY A 457 48.08 1.86 -26.51
C GLY A 457 47.15 3.05 -26.21
N ASP A 458 45.83 2.84 -26.31
CA ASP A 458 44.83 3.86 -25.97
C ASP A 458 44.84 4.19 -24.47
N LEU A 459 44.93 3.17 -23.59
CA LEU A 459 45.03 3.37 -22.14
C LEU A 459 46.30 4.13 -21.77
N ALA A 460 47.44 3.72 -22.33
CA ALA A 460 48.73 4.36 -22.09
C ALA A 460 48.75 5.83 -22.53
N ALA A 461 48.10 6.15 -23.66
CA ALA A 461 47.99 7.52 -24.16
C ALA A 461 47.26 8.47 -23.19
N HIS A 462 46.42 7.94 -22.29
CA HIS A 462 45.63 8.69 -21.31
C HIS A 462 46.28 8.77 -19.93
N ILE A 463 47.34 8.01 -19.64
CA ILE A 463 48.08 8.08 -18.37
C ILE A 463 49.07 9.26 -18.41
N LYS A 464 48.55 10.47 -18.24
CA LYS A 464 49.31 11.73 -18.26
C LYS A 464 48.94 12.60 -17.06
N ARG A 465 49.78 13.59 -16.74
CA ARG A 465 49.54 14.54 -15.63
C ARG A 465 48.33 15.46 -15.85
N GLU A 466 47.89 15.61 -17.09
CA GLU A 466 46.76 16.48 -17.44
C GLU A 466 45.50 15.64 -17.63
N GLY A 467 44.46 15.92 -16.83
CA GLY A 467 43.18 15.23 -16.92
C GLY A 467 42.48 15.10 -15.57
N ASP A 468 41.40 14.32 -15.56
CA ASP A 468 40.75 13.89 -14.33
C ASP A 468 41.60 12.81 -13.67
N GLU A 469 42.07 13.07 -12.44
CA GLU A 469 42.94 12.16 -11.69
C GLU A 469 42.28 10.81 -11.44
N GLU A 470 40.96 10.77 -11.17
CA GLU A 470 40.24 9.52 -10.94
C GLU A 470 40.27 8.65 -12.21
N PHE A 471 40.00 9.24 -13.37
CA PHE A 471 40.06 8.53 -14.65
C PHE A 471 41.46 7.99 -14.95
N VAL A 472 42.49 8.82 -14.74
CA VAL A 472 43.90 8.44 -14.98
C VAL A 472 44.32 7.26 -14.08
N ILE A 473 43.93 7.30 -12.81
CA ILE A 473 44.18 6.20 -11.87
C ILE A 473 43.51 4.91 -12.36
N GLU A 474 42.25 4.98 -12.79
CA GLU A 474 41.55 3.78 -13.27
C GLU A 474 42.16 3.20 -14.56
N CYS A 475 42.66 4.04 -15.49
CA CYS A 475 43.43 3.59 -16.65
C CYS A 475 44.74 2.89 -16.24
N LEU A 476 45.47 3.47 -15.28
CA LEU A 476 46.72 2.92 -14.77
C LEU A 476 46.50 1.56 -14.10
N VAL A 477 45.49 1.45 -13.22
CA VAL A 477 45.20 0.19 -12.53
C VAL A 477 44.70 -0.86 -13.51
N THR A 478 43.92 -0.48 -14.52
CA THR A 478 43.52 -1.41 -15.60
C THR A 478 44.75 -1.97 -16.29
N MET A 479 45.73 -1.14 -16.67
CA MET A 479 46.98 -1.63 -17.26
C MET A 479 47.78 -2.52 -16.30
N ALA A 480 47.83 -2.16 -15.02
CA ALA A 480 48.54 -2.93 -14.00
C ALA A 480 47.95 -4.35 -13.79
N ASN A 481 46.64 -4.52 -14.00
CA ASN A 481 45.97 -5.82 -13.91
C ASN A 481 46.31 -6.74 -15.09
N LEU A 482 46.72 -6.20 -16.24
CA LEU A 482 46.95 -7.00 -17.45
C LEU A 482 48.27 -7.77 -17.33
N THR A 483 48.18 -9.09 -17.28
CA THR A 483 49.33 -9.99 -17.32
C THR A 483 49.40 -10.73 -18.66
N ILE A 484 49.64 -9.96 -19.74
CA ILE A 484 49.64 -10.47 -21.12
C ILE A 484 51.07 -10.78 -21.58
N PRO A 485 51.47 -12.05 -21.78
CA PRO A 485 52.85 -12.41 -22.10
C PRO A 485 53.34 -11.94 -23.48
N VAL A 486 52.41 -11.70 -24.42
CA VAL A 486 52.71 -11.32 -25.81
C VAL A 486 52.98 -9.81 -25.95
N LEU A 487 52.70 -9.04 -24.92
CA LEU A 487 52.81 -7.58 -24.97
C LEU A 487 54.25 -7.12 -24.68
N ASP A 488 54.80 -6.29 -25.57
CA ASP A 488 56.10 -5.65 -25.37
C ASP A 488 55.94 -4.42 -24.45
N TRP A 489 55.99 -4.69 -23.14
CA TRP A 489 55.92 -3.65 -22.11
C TRP A 489 57.08 -2.65 -22.20
N GLU A 490 58.25 -3.06 -22.72
CA GLU A 490 59.41 -2.17 -22.84
C GLU A 490 59.20 -1.13 -23.94
N LEU A 491 58.69 -1.56 -25.10
CA LEU A 491 58.33 -0.65 -26.19
C LEU A 491 57.27 0.36 -25.74
N LEU A 492 56.25 -0.12 -25.05
CA LEU A 492 55.14 0.71 -24.60
C LEU A 492 55.57 1.76 -23.57
N LEU A 493 56.49 1.41 -22.66
CA LEU A 493 57.11 2.37 -21.76
C LEU A 493 57.96 3.40 -22.51
N LYS A 494 58.71 3.00 -23.55
CA LYS A 494 59.51 3.95 -24.34
C LYS A 494 58.65 4.93 -25.12
N GLU A 495 57.51 4.49 -25.64
CA GLU A 495 56.61 5.33 -26.44
C GLU A 495 55.77 6.29 -25.59
N TYR A 496 55.33 5.86 -24.40
CA TYR A 496 54.35 6.61 -23.60
C TYR A 496 54.90 7.16 -22.28
N ALA A 497 56.07 6.69 -21.80
CA ALA A 497 56.63 7.08 -20.51
C ALA A 497 58.00 7.78 -20.62
N PRO A 498 58.03 9.12 -20.77
CA PRO A 498 59.21 9.86 -20.30
C PRO A 498 59.10 10.34 -18.84
N THR A 499 57.92 10.36 -18.19
CA THR A 499 57.79 11.05 -16.88
C THR A 499 56.91 10.40 -15.79
N PHE A 500 56.23 9.28 -16.05
CA PHE A 500 55.30 8.68 -15.09
C PHE A 500 55.89 7.54 -14.24
N VAL A 501 56.65 6.61 -14.83
CA VAL A 501 57.22 5.45 -14.12
C VAL A 501 58.38 5.81 -13.19
N ILE A 502 59.13 6.87 -13.51
CA ILE A 502 60.33 7.28 -12.74
C ILE A 502 59.98 7.96 -11.40
N ASN A 503 58.76 8.48 -11.23
CA ASN A 503 58.37 9.27 -10.04
C ASN A 503 57.45 8.54 -9.04
N PHE A 504 57.00 7.32 -9.33
CA PHE A 504 56.15 6.53 -8.42
C PHE A 504 56.86 5.30 -7.84
N ILE A 505 58.06 4.97 -8.36
CA ILE A 505 58.93 3.89 -7.87
C ILE A 505 59.94 4.39 -6.81
N ASN A 506 60.04 5.71 -6.60
CA ASN A 506 60.67 6.32 -5.42
C ASN A 506 59.59 6.87 -4.50
#